data_AF-A0A964QTK7-F1
#
_entry.id   AF-A0A964QTK7-F1
#
_cell.length_a   1.000
_cell.length_b   1.000
_cell.length_c   1.000
_cell.angle_alpha   90.00
_cell.angle_beta   90.00
_cell.angle_gamma   90.00
#
_symmetry.space_group_name_H-M   'P 1'
#
loop_
_entity.id
_entity.type
_entity.pdbx_description
1 polymer ?
#
loop_
_entity_poly.entity_id
_entity_poly.type
_entity_poly.pdbx_seq_one_letter_code
_entity_poly.pdbx_strand_id
1 'polypeptide(L)'
;YNGEANGSPKRLGLIAEEAPDEVLSANKKGVDVYKLATFILAGVQEQQKRLEGLETRITALERRGAEIASSTPSQTTPSFVAEIATAVKDLIASAGEWTVSKITAAVGSFGTAKVENGLEMKDSATGATYCVRITHGEFAKVAGTCAENTTTPASGHPSSTGEGTGTDTVAPIITVNGNNPANVNMNSNYADLGASVTDNVSSNLGVKASLDNSTWVEVGQIQLDTANSTTYTIHYKATDNAGNIGTAERTVIVGSDAEVTSSEPSQETATPTPETTPTPEPEASPTEDTATSTPTE
;
A
#
# COMPACT_ATOMS: atom_id res chain seq x y z
N TYR A 1 6.33 -44.97 -71.84
CA TYR A 1 5.53 -45.28 -73.06
C TYR A 1 6.13 -44.49 -74.21
N ASN A 2 7.07 -45.04 -74.98
CA ASN A 2 7.98 -44.25 -75.85
C ASN A 2 7.57 -44.26 -77.34
N GLY A 3 6.27 -44.34 -77.64
CA GLY A 3 5.78 -44.51 -79.02
C GLY A 3 4.41 -43.93 -79.35
N GLU A 4 3.86 -43.02 -78.55
CA GLU A 4 2.60 -42.34 -78.91
C GLU A 4 2.83 -41.04 -79.68
N ALA A 5 1.95 -40.78 -80.65
CA ALA A 5 1.97 -39.57 -81.45
C ALA A 5 1.62 -38.32 -80.62
N ASN A 6 2.15 -37.16 -81.03
CA ASN A 6 2.18 -35.90 -80.28
C ASN A 6 0.79 -35.20 -80.08
N GLY A 7 -0.31 -35.94 -80.22
CA GLY A 7 -1.69 -35.47 -80.07
C GLY A 7 -2.62 -36.45 -79.35
N SER A 8 -2.10 -37.55 -78.80
CA SER A 8 -2.88 -38.45 -77.95
C SER A 8 -3.35 -37.73 -76.67
N PRO A 9 -4.62 -37.87 -76.25
CA PRO A 9 -5.08 -37.28 -74.98
C PRO A 9 -4.23 -37.84 -73.84
N LYS A 10 -3.70 -36.96 -72.99
CA LYS A 10 -2.88 -37.37 -71.84
C LYS A 10 -3.70 -38.31 -70.95
N ARG A 11 -3.37 -39.58 -70.96
CA ARG A 11 -3.94 -40.56 -70.03
C ARG A 11 -3.15 -40.48 -68.73
N LEU A 12 -3.80 -40.11 -67.63
CA LEU A 12 -3.24 -40.32 -66.28
C LEU A 12 -3.19 -41.83 -66.04
N GLY A 13 -2.13 -42.47 -66.51
CA GLY A 13 -1.83 -43.88 -66.23
C GLY A 13 -0.85 -43.97 -65.06
N LEU A 14 -1.04 -44.99 -64.21
CA LEU A 14 -0.02 -45.36 -63.22
C LEU A 14 1.23 -45.82 -63.97
N ILE A 15 2.34 -45.12 -63.78
CA ILE A 15 3.61 -45.46 -64.42
C ILE A 15 4.31 -46.55 -63.60
N ALA A 16 4.79 -47.58 -64.30
CA ALA A 16 5.41 -48.75 -63.69
C ALA A 16 6.71 -48.40 -62.95
N GLU A 17 7.37 -47.32 -63.34
CA GLU A 17 8.62 -46.84 -62.75
C GLU A 17 8.44 -46.25 -61.34
N GLU A 18 7.23 -45.83 -60.98
CA GLU A 18 6.92 -45.25 -59.66
C GLU A 18 6.00 -46.15 -58.81
N ALA A 19 5.46 -47.21 -59.40
CA ALA A 19 4.59 -48.14 -58.70
C ALA A 19 5.42 -49.18 -57.91
N PRO A 20 4.98 -49.58 -56.70
CA PRO A 20 5.63 -50.63 -55.94
C PRO A 20 5.81 -51.92 -56.75
N ASP A 21 6.92 -52.64 -56.55
CA ASP A 21 7.22 -53.89 -57.27
C ASP A 21 6.07 -54.92 -57.14
N GLU A 22 5.32 -54.87 -56.04
CA GLU A 22 4.20 -55.74 -55.71
C GLU A 22 3.00 -55.58 -56.67
N VAL A 23 2.85 -54.41 -57.30
CA VAL A 23 1.73 -54.11 -58.21
C VAL A 23 2.13 -54.13 -59.68
N LEU A 24 3.38 -54.46 -60.00
CA LEU A 24 3.85 -54.54 -61.39
C LEU A 24 3.36 -55.81 -62.10
N SER A 25 3.16 -55.69 -63.42
CA SER A 25 2.91 -56.80 -64.33
C SER A 25 4.11 -57.75 -64.38
N ALA A 26 3.89 -59.00 -64.82
CA ALA A 26 4.95 -60.03 -64.85
C ALA A 26 6.20 -59.63 -65.67
N ASN A 27 6.04 -58.77 -66.68
CA ASN A 27 7.14 -58.25 -67.50
C ASN A 27 7.72 -56.92 -66.99
N LYS A 28 7.27 -56.40 -65.83
CA LYS A 28 7.66 -55.13 -65.21
C LYS A 28 7.53 -53.88 -66.10
N LYS A 29 6.72 -53.96 -67.17
CA LYS A 29 6.51 -52.86 -68.14
C LYS A 29 5.19 -52.11 -67.93
N GLY A 30 4.37 -52.52 -66.97
CA GLY A 30 3.08 -51.90 -66.64
C GLY A 30 2.63 -52.24 -65.22
N VAL A 31 1.55 -51.61 -64.78
CA VAL A 31 0.91 -51.92 -63.48
C VAL A 31 -0.20 -52.95 -63.71
N ASP A 32 -0.19 -54.01 -62.92
CA ASP A 32 -1.24 -55.02 -62.91
C ASP A 32 -2.41 -54.50 -62.07
N VAL A 33 -3.54 -54.25 -62.72
CA VAL A 33 -4.73 -53.66 -62.10
C VAL A 33 -5.29 -54.54 -60.98
N TYR A 34 -5.20 -55.87 -61.10
CA TYR A 34 -5.68 -56.78 -60.07
C TYR A 34 -4.77 -56.78 -58.84
N LYS A 35 -3.45 -56.76 -59.06
CA LYS A 35 -2.49 -56.61 -57.94
C LYS A 35 -2.57 -55.24 -57.28
N LEU A 36 -2.81 -54.19 -58.06
CA LEU A 36 -3.04 -52.86 -57.52
C LEU A 36 -4.31 -52.80 -56.68
N ALA A 37 -5.41 -53.38 -57.16
CA ALA A 37 -6.67 -53.42 -56.42
C ALA A 37 -6.52 -54.16 -55.09
N THR A 38 -5.81 -55.28 -55.06
CA THR A 38 -5.54 -56.02 -53.81
C THR A 38 -4.58 -55.27 -52.90
N PHE A 39 -3.57 -54.59 -53.44
CA PHE A 39 -2.64 -53.75 -52.66
C PHE A 39 -3.35 -52.55 -52.02
N ILE A 40 -4.20 -51.85 -52.78
CA ILE A 40 -5.01 -50.75 -52.26
C ILE A 40 -5.99 -51.28 -51.20
N LEU A 41 -6.64 -52.42 -51.43
CA LEU A 41 -7.55 -53.02 -50.45
C LEU A 41 -6.83 -53.37 -49.14
N ALA A 42 -5.64 -53.95 -49.20
CA ALA A 42 -4.82 -54.22 -48.02
C ALA A 42 -4.40 -52.93 -47.31
N GLY A 43 -4.03 -51.88 -48.06
CA GLY A 43 -3.72 -50.56 -47.49
C GLY A 43 -4.91 -49.91 -46.78
N VAL A 44 -6.11 -50.00 -47.37
CA VAL A 44 -7.36 -49.51 -46.76
C VAL A 44 -7.73 -50.31 -45.51
N GLN A 45 -7.57 -51.64 -45.52
CA GLN A 45 -7.81 -52.48 -44.34
C GLN A 45 -6.84 -52.15 -43.20
N GLU A 46 -5.57 -51.91 -43.49
CA GLU A 46 -4.59 -51.50 -42.47
C GLU A 46 -4.91 -50.09 -41.93
N GLN A 47 -5.35 -49.16 -42.79
CA GLN A 47 -5.84 -47.86 -42.33
C GLN A 47 -7.09 -47.97 -41.47
N GLN A 48 -8.04 -48.84 -41.83
CA GLN A 48 -9.24 -49.10 -41.04
C GLN A 48 -8.88 -49.65 -39.65
N LYS A 49 -7.92 -50.58 -39.57
CA LYS A 49 -7.42 -51.12 -38.30
C LYS A 49 -6.75 -50.06 -37.43
N ARG A 50 -5.99 -49.14 -38.04
CA ARG A 50 -5.44 -47.98 -37.32
C ARG A 50 -6.54 -47.05 -36.82
N LEU A 51 -7.61 -46.88 -37.59
CA LEU A 51 -8.76 -46.06 -37.20
C LEU A 51 -9.51 -46.67 -36.01
N GLU A 52 -9.80 -47.97 -36.03
CA GLU A 52 -10.38 -48.71 -34.90
C GLU A 52 -9.49 -48.65 -33.65
N GLY A 53 -8.17 -48.74 -33.84
CA GLY A 53 -7.20 -48.55 -32.76
C GLY A 53 -7.20 -47.14 -32.18
N LEU A 54 -7.37 -46.11 -33.02
CA LEU A 54 -7.50 -44.72 -32.58
C LEU A 54 -8.83 -44.48 -31.84
N GLU A 55 -9.93 -45.02 -32.34
CA GLU A 55 -11.24 -44.94 -31.67
C GLU A 55 -11.19 -45.59 -30.28
N THR A 56 -10.58 -46.77 -30.16
CA THR A 56 -10.35 -47.43 -28.87
C THR A 56 -9.52 -46.57 -27.92
N ARG A 57 -8.46 -45.91 -28.43
CA ARG A 57 -7.62 -45.00 -27.63
C ARG A 57 -8.39 -43.77 -27.19
N ILE A 58 -9.25 -43.21 -28.04
CA ILE A 58 -10.12 -42.08 -27.70
C ILE A 58 -11.10 -42.49 -26.61
N THR A 59 -11.81 -43.60 -26.76
CA THR A 59 -12.72 -44.10 -25.72
C THR A 59 -12.01 -44.38 -24.39
N ALA A 60 -10.78 -44.91 -24.44
CA ALA A 60 -9.97 -45.11 -23.23
C ALA A 60 -9.54 -43.79 -22.58
N LEU A 61 -9.22 -42.76 -23.38
CA LEU A 61 -8.88 -41.42 -22.88
C LEU A 61 -10.11 -40.68 -22.35
N GLU A 62 -11.26 -40.81 -22.99
CA GLU A 62 -12.53 -40.27 -22.51
C GLU A 62 -12.95 -40.94 -21.19
N ARG A 63 -12.76 -42.25 -21.05
CA ARG A 63 -12.96 -42.95 -19.77
C ARG A 63 -12.01 -42.45 -18.68
N ARG A 64 -10.72 -42.27 -19.00
CA ARG A 64 -9.75 -41.67 -18.07
C ARG A 64 -10.12 -40.22 -17.71
N GLY A 65 -10.61 -39.44 -18.68
CA GLY A 65 -11.11 -38.09 -18.46
C GLY A 65 -12.36 -38.06 -17.57
N ALA A 66 -13.28 -39.01 -17.74
CA ALA A 66 -14.46 -39.19 -16.90
C ALA A 66 -14.09 -39.67 -15.49
N GLU A 67 -13.08 -40.54 -15.33
CA GLU A 67 -12.51 -40.92 -14.03
C GLU A 67 -11.88 -39.71 -13.31
N ILE A 68 -11.18 -38.84 -14.05
CA ILE A 68 -10.63 -37.57 -13.52
C ILE A 68 -11.74 -36.54 -13.20
N ALA A 69 -12.81 -36.48 -13.99
CA ALA A 69 -13.93 -35.58 -13.75
C ALA A 69 -14.86 -36.08 -12.61
N SER A 70 -14.94 -37.39 -12.42
CA SER A 70 -15.71 -38.06 -11.35
C SER A 70 -14.92 -38.24 -10.06
N SER A 71 -13.62 -37.93 -10.04
CA SER A 71 -12.87 -37.70 -8.82
C SER A 71 -13.31 -36.37 -8.18
N THR A 72 -14.54 -36.36 -7.71
CA THR A 72 -14.90 -35.60 -6.51
C THR A 72 -13.95 -36.09 -5.42
N PRO A 73 -13.23 -35.22 -4.69
CA PRO A 73 -12.39 -35.65 -3.58
C PRO A 73 -13.30 -36.08 -2.43
N SER A 74 -13.83 -37.30 -2.52
CA SER A 74 -14.56 -37.97 -1.46
C SER A 74 -13.85 -39.28 -1.13
N GLN A 75 -12.57 -39.12 -0.78
CA GLN A 75 -11.79 -39.91 0.17
C GLN A 75 -10.35 -39.43 0.07
N THR A 76 -10.01 -38.52 0.99
CA THR A 76 -8.63 -38.13 1.32
C THR A 76 -7.88 -39.36 1.82
N THR A 77 -7.23 -40.10 0.92
CA THR A 77 -5.90 -40.63 1.25
C THR A 77 -4.96 -39.49 0.85
N PRO A 78 -4.39 -38.75 1.82
CA PRO A 78 -3.47 -37.68 1.47
C PRO A 78 -2.31 -38.29 0.67
N SER A 79 -1.93 -37.67 -0.45
CA SER A 79 -0.70 -38.04 -1.16
C SER A 79 0.47 -38.04 -0.18
N PHE A 80 1.54 -38.81 -0.40
CA PHE A 80 2.73 -38.78 0.47
C PHE A 80 3.22 -37.34 0.76
N VAL A 81 3.05 -36.43 -0.21
CA VAL A 81 3.32 -34.99 -0.04
C VAL A 81 2.30 -34.30 0.86
N ALA A 82 1.00 -34.64 0.77
CA ALA A 82 -0.03 -34.15 1.68
C ALA A 82 0.07 -34.80 3.08
N GLU A 83 0.52 -36.04 3.19
CA GLU A 83 0.87 -36.70 4.46
C GLU A 83 2.09 -36.03 5.08
N ILE A 84 3.13 -35.70 4.31
CA ILE A 84 4.26 -34.92 4.81
C ILE A 84 3.83 -33.51 5.17
N ALA A 85 3.03 -32.82 4.34
CA ALA A 85 2.58 -31.47 4.66
C ALA A 85 1.68 -31.45 5.90
N THR A 86 0.82 -32.46 6.06
CA THR A 86 -0.02 -32.64 7.24
C THR A 86 0.81 -33.06 8.44
N ALA A 87 1.77 -33.99 8.30
CA ALA A 87 2.68 -34.38 9.36
C ALA A 87 3.64 -33.26 9.78
N VAL A 88 4.07 -32.40 8.85
CA VAL A 88 4.87 -31.20 9.14
C VAL A 88 3.98 -30.14 9.81
N LYS A 89 2.74 -29.96 9.34
CA LYS A 89 1.77 -29.09 10.00
C LYS A 89 1.40 -29.58 11.40
N ASP A 90 1.26 -30.89 11.59
CA ASP A 90 0.93 -31.53 12.85
C ASP A 90 2.16 -31.61 13.76
N LEU A 91 3.37 -31.74 13.22
CA LEU A 91 4.62 -31.57 13.97
C LEU A 91 4.79 -30.12 14.43
N ILE A 92 4.42 -29.15 13.59
CA ILE A 92 4.37 -27.74 13.96
C ILE A 92 3.27 -27.49 15.01
N ALA A 93 2.09 -28.08 14.86
CA ALA A 93 1.00 -27.91 15.82
C ALA A 93 1.23 -28.67 17.15
N SER A 94 1.92 -29.81 17.14
CA SER A 94 2.18 -30.64 18.34
C SER A 94 3.42 -30.22 19.14
N ALA A 95 4.28 -29.37 18.58
CA ALA A 95 5.48 -28.87 19.25
C ALA A 95 5.21 -27.74 20.29
N GLY A 96 3.94 -27.39 20.55
CA GLY A 96 3.59 -26.38 21.56
C GLY A 96 3.88 -24.95 21.10
N GLU A 97 4.34 -24.08 22.00
CA GLU A 97 4.68 -22.69 21.70
C GLU A 97 5.95 -22.57 20.85
N TRP A 98 5.83 -21.98 19.66
CA TRP A 98 6.98 -21.71 18.79
C TRP A 98 7.62 -20.38 19.15
N THR A 99 8.89 -20.41 19.56
CA THR A 99 9.69 -19.19 19.69
C THR A 99 10.44 -18.93 18.40
N VAL A 100 10.00 -17.93 17.63
CA VAL A 100 10.71 -17.48 16.42
C VAL A 100 11.76 -16.46 16.84
N SER A 101 13.05 -16.83 16.81
CA SER A 101 14.12 -15.91 17.24
C SER A 101 14.29 -14.70 16.31
N LYS A 102 13.98 -14.84 15.02
CA LYS A 102 14.06 -13.74 14.04
C LYS A 102 13.23 -14.04 12.79
N ILE A 103 12.41 -13.08 12.36
CA ILE A 103 11.79 -13.08 11.04
C ILE A 103 12.58 -12.10 10.17
N THR A 104 13.25 -12.58 9.13
CA THR A 104 14.00 -11.73 8.18
C THR A 104 13.50 -11.99 6.77
N ALA A 105 12.89 -11.00 6.12
CA ALA A 105 12.63 -11.05 4.68
C ALA A 105 13.87 -10.54 3.94
N ALA A 106 14.66 -11.44 3.34
CA ALA A 106 15.79 -11.04 2.52
C ALA A 106 15.37 -10.72 1.07
N VAL A 107 14.38 -11.41 0.52
CA VAL A 107 13.83 -11.15 -0.82
C VAL A 107 12.39 -11.69 -0.89
N GLY A 108 11.39 -10.80 -0.81
CA GLY A 108 9.96 -11.14 -0.98
C GLY A 108 9.03 -10.49 0.04
N SER A 109 7.85 -10.06 -0.43
CA SER A 109 6.72 -9.63 0.40
C SER A 109 6.02 -10.86 0.98
N PHE A 110 5.85 -10.91 2.30
CA PHE A 110 4.87 -11.82 2.88
C PHE A 110 3.46 -11.40 2.41
N GLY A 111 2.55 -12.37 2.31
CA GLY A 111 1.12 -12.05 2.23
C GLY A 111 0.62 -11.41 3.53
N THR A 112 -0.68 -11.47 3.80
CA THR A 112 -1.24 -10.94 5.05
C THR A 112 -0.91 -11.84 6.25
N ALA A 113 -0.29 -11.26 7.29
CA ALA A 113 -0.17 -11.91 8.60
C ALA A 113 -1.48 -11.68 9.38
N LYS A 114 -2.23 -12.75 9.66
CA LYS A 114 -3.47 -12.69 10.45
C LYS A 114 -3.18 -13.05 11.90
N VAL A 115 -3.50 -12.15 12.82
CA VAL A 115 -3.43 -12.37 14.28
C VAL A 115 -4.85 -12.30 14.82
N GLU A 116 -5.44 -13.45 15.16
CA GLU A 116 -6.87 -13.51 15.53
C GLU A 116 -7.15 -13.15 16.99
N ASN A 117 -6.20 -13.47 17.89
CA ASN A 117 -6.40 -13.33 19.34
C ASN A 117 -5.58 -12.18 19.95
N GLY A 118 -4.92 -11.34 19.15
CA GLY A 118 -3.98 -10.34 19.63
C GLY A 118 -2.55 -10.88 19.82
N LEU A 119 -1.62 -9.98 20.11
CA LEU A 119 -0.20 -10.24 20.28
C LEU A 119 0.21 -9.98 21.73
N GLU A 120 0.78 -10.97 22.39
CA GLU A 120 1.36 -10.79 23.72
C GLU A 120 2.77 -10.22 23.62
N MET A 121 2.99 -9.11 24.33
CA MET A 121 4.26 -8.42 24.39
C MET A 121 4.66 -8.21 25.84
N LYS A 122 5.94 -8.42 26.16
CA LYS A 122 6.48 -8.09 27.49
C LYS A 122 7.06 -6.69 27.46
N ASP A 123 6.69 -5.89 28.44
CA ASP A 123 7.34 -4.62 28.71
C ASP A 123 8.80 -4.87 29.10
N SER A 124 9.73 -4.21 28.39
CA SER A 124 11.17 -4.48 28.55
C SER A 124 11.75 -3.99 29.87
N ALA A 125 11.09 -3.03 30.54
CA ALA A 125 11.56 -2.45 31.79
C ALA A 125 11.03 -3.20 33.01
N THR A 126 9.78 -3.65 32.95
CA THR A 126 9.05 -4.25 34.08
C THR A 126 8.85 -5.76 33.93
N GLY A 127 8.98 -6.30 32.71
CA GLY A 127 8.67 -7.69 32.39
C GLY A 127 7.18 -8.02 32.34
N ALA A 128 6.31 -7.02 32.54
CA ALA A 128 4.86 -7.20 32.56
C ALA A 128 4.34 -7.59 31.16
N THR A 129 3.45 -8.59 31.11
CA THR A 129 2.82 -9.03 29.85
C THR A 129 1.63 -8.13 29.51
N TYR A 130 1.51 -7.77 28.24
CA TYR A 130 0.41 -7.02 27.67
C TYR A 130 -0.13 -7.71 26.42
N CYS A 131 -1.45 -7.75 26.26
CA CYS A 131 -2.11 -8.11 25.03
C CYS A 131 -2.32 -6.87 24.17
N VAL A 132 -1.80 -6.89 22.93
CA VAL A 132 -1.95 -5.82 21.94
C VAL A 132 -2.86 -6.29 20.82
N ARG A 133 -3.88 -5.49 20.48
CA ARG A 133 -4.86 -5.80 19.42
C ARG A 133 -5.39 -4.54 18.77
N ILE A 134 -5.87 -4.64 17.53
CA ILE A 134 -6.63 -3.55 16.90
C ILE A 134 -8.10 -3.74 17.25
N THR A 135 -8.70 -2.74 17.90
CA THR A 135 -10.13 -2.74 18.27
C THR A 135 -10.78 -1.53 17.63
N HIS A 136 -11.76 -1.74 16.75
CA HIS A 136 -12.40 -0.67 15.97
C HIS A 136 -11.44 0.22 15.15
N GLY A 137 -10.30 -0.33 14.72
CA GLY A 137 -9.27 0.42 13.98
C GLY A 137 -8.18 1.03 14.85
N GLU A 138 -8.33 1.03 16.17
CA GLU A 138 -7.36 1.59 17.12
C GLU A 138 -6.45 0.54 17.75
N PHE A 139 -5.19 0.88 17.97
CA PHE A 139 -4.27 0.02 18.74
C PHE A 139 -4.63 0.05 20.22
N ALA A 140 -5.20 -1.06 20.70
CA ALA A 140 -5.49 -1.29 22.11
C ALA A 140 -4.38 -2.12 22.76
N LYS A 141 -3.96 -1.71 23.96
CA LYS A 141 -3.10 -2.48 24.86
C LYS A 141 -3.85 -2.77 26.14
N VAL A 142 -3.85 -4.03 26.56
CA VAL A 142 -4.49 -4.48 27.81
C VAL A 142 -3.43 -5.23 28.61
N ALA A 143 -3.31 -4.95 29.91
CA ALA A 143 -2.40 -5.70 30.78
C ALA A 143 -2.87 -7.15 30.91
N GLY A 144 -1.96 -8.11 30.84
CA GLY A 144 -2.25 -9.54 30.91
C GLY A 144 -2.14 -10.27 29.58
N THR A 145 -2.50 -11.55 29.59
CA THR A 145 -2.50 -12.44 28.41
C THR A 145 -3.71 -12.18 27.52
N CYS A 146 -3.61 -12.52 26.24
CA CYS A 146 -4.68 -12.33 25.27
C CYS A 146 -5.90 -13.27 25.44
N ALA A 147 -5.81 -14.27 26.32
CA ALA A 147 -6.87 -15.24 26.59
C ALA A 147 -7.95 -14.73 27.57
N GLU A 148 -7.70 -13.66 28.33
CA GLU A 148 -8.66 -13.17 29.32
C GLU A 148 -9.70 -12.24 28.68
N ASN A 149 -10.74 -12.87 28.12
CA ASN A 149 -11.95 -12.18 27.72
C ASN A 149 -12.94 -12.13 28.89
N THR A 150 -12.69 -11.25 29.86
CA THR A 150 -13.70 -10.82 30.83
C THR A 150 -13.79 -9.30 30.85
N THR A 151 -14.92 -8.82 30.34
CA THR A 151 -15.51 -7.52 30.61
C THR A 151 -15.35 -7.13 32.08
N THR A 152 -14.67 -6.01 32.35
CA THR A 152 -14.91 -4.95 33.36
C THR A 152 -13.55 -4.31 33.75
N PRO A 153 -13.43 -2.98 33.85
CA PRO A 153 -12.15 -2.31 34.08
C PRO A 153 -11.74 -2.42 35.55
N ALA A 154 -10.60 -3.05 35.82
CA ALA A 154 -9.91 -2.93 37.10
C ALA A 154 -8.92 -1.76 37.03
N SER A 155 -9.35 -0.59 37.47
CA SER A 155 -8.46 0.51 37.86
C SER A 155 -7.73 0.12 39.14
N GLY A 156 -6.39 0.22 39.15
CA GLY A 156 -5.59 -0.05 40.36
C GLY A 156 -4.07 0.11 40.24
N HIS A 157 -3.60 1.37 40.12
CA HIS A 157 -2.35 1.91 40.74
C HIS A 157 -0.96 1.55 40.16
N PRO A 158 0.08 2.38 40.39
CA PRO A 158 0.28 3.78 40.01
C PRO A 158 1.38 3.90 38.93
N SER A 159 1.23 4.84 37.99
CA SER A 159 2.40 5.37 37.28
C SER A 159 2.41 6.87 37.46
N SER A 160 3.37 7.33 38.26
CA SER A 160 3.74 8.73 38.35
C SER A 160 4.55 9.08 37.10
N THR A 161 3.84 9.46 36.06
CA THR A 161 4.23 10.57 35.18
C THR A 161 2.91 11.14 34.70
N GLY A 162 2.58 12.35 35.17
CA GLY A 162 1.22 12.85 35.20
C GLY A 162 0.56 12.97 33.83
N GLU A 163 -0.62 12.37 33.70
CA GLU A 163 -1.71 12.81 32.82
C GLU A 163 -2.98 12.20 33.45
N GLY A 164 -3.95 13.04 33.81
CA GLY A 164 -4.98 12.71 34.79
C GLY A 164 -5.91 11.57 34.41
N THR A 165 -6.27 10.74 35.39
CA THR A 165 -7.50 9.93 35.37
C THR A 165 -8.75 10.79 35.60
N GLY A 166 -8.72 12.06 35.19
CA GLY A 166 -9.89 12.88 35.00
C GLY A 166 -10.43 12.62 33.60
N THR A 167 -11.74 12.65 33.43
CA THR A 167 -12.28 12.84 32.08
C THR A 167 -11.64 14.09 31.50
N ASP A 168 -10.99 13.96 30.35
CA ASP A 168 -10.45 15.11 29.66
C ASP A 168 -11.61 16.03 29.25
N THR A 169 -11.51 17.30 29.66
CA THR A 169 -12.56 18.31 29.51
C THR A 169 -12.03 19.58 28.84
N VAL A 170 -10.75 19.58 28.46
CA VAL A 170 -10.10 20.73 27.85
C VAL A 170 -10.20 20.55 26.34
N ALA A 171 -10.62 21.60 25.64
CA ALA A 171 -10.71 21.56 24.19
C ALA A 171 -9.34 21.76 23.52
N PRO A 172 -9.12 21.17 22.33
CA PRO A 172 -7.92 21.41 21.55
C PRO A 172 -7.72 22.88 21.21
N ILE A 173 -6.46 23.33 21.21
CA ILE A 173 -6.05 24.65 20.79
C ILE A 173 -5.63 24.60 19.32
N ILE A 174 -6.34 25.35 18.47
CA ILE A 174 -6.04 25.46 17.03
C ILE A 174 -5.30 26.77 16.76
N THR A 175 -4.16 26.67 16.08
CA THR A 175 -3.35 27.82 15.65
C THR A 175 -3.41 27.94 14.13
N VAL A 176 -3.96 29.04 13.62
CA VAL A 176 -4.05 29.31 12.18
C VAL A 176 -2.66 29.63 11.61
N ASN A 177 -2.25 28.93 10.55
CA ASN A 177 -0.91 29.05 9.97
C ASN A 177 -0.88 30.15 8.90
N GLY A 178 -0.08 31.19 9.07
CA GLY A 178 0.05 32.29 8.09
C GLY A 178 -0.90 33.46 8.39
N ASN A 179 -1.06 34.38 7.43
CA ASN A 179 -1.75 35.64 7.68
C ASN A 179 -3.23 35.45 8.05
N ASN A 180 -3.71 36.27 8.99
CA ASN A 180 -5.10 36.38 9.40
C ASN A 180 -5.37 37.83 9.86
N PRO A 181 -6.05 38.67 9.05
CA PRO A 181 -6.67 38.33 7.77
C PRO A 181 -5.64 38.04 6.67
N ALA A 182 -6.00 37.17 5.73
CA ALA A 182 -5.27 36.95 4.48
C ALA A 182 -5.83 37.85 3.38
N ASN A 183 -4.97 38.55 2.64
CA ASN A 183 -5.38 39.43 1.55
C ASN A 183 -5.09 38.77 0.19
N VAL A 184 -6.05 38.81 -0.72
CA VAL A 184 -5.97 38.18 -2.04
C VAL A 184 -6.43 39.17 -3.10
N ASN A 185 -5.65 39.33 -4.17
CA ASN A 185 -6.05 40.15 -5.31
C ASN A 185 -7.21 39.48 -6.07
N MET A 186 -8.08 40.29 -6.69
CA MET A 186 -9.14 39.74 -7.54
C MET A 186 -8.56 38.86 -8.65
N ASN A 187 -9.28 37.81 -9.01
CA ASN A 187 -8.90 36.80 -10.02
C ASN A 187 -7.59 36.05 -9.74
N SER A 188 -7.08 36.11 -8.51
CA SER A 188 -5.89 35.35 -8.10
C SER A 188 -6.27 34.05 -7.40
N ASN A 189 -5.40 33.04 -7.49
CA ASN A 189 -5.59 31.78 -6.77
C ASN A 189 -5.30 31.99 -5.28
N TYR A 190 -6.15 31.46 -4.41
CA TYR A 190 -5.90 31.37 -2.98
C TYR A 190 -5.66 29.92 -2.58
N ALA A 191 -4.59 29.69 -1.81
CA ALA A 191 -4.29 28.39 -1.21
C ALA A 191 -4.23 28.57 0.31
N ASP A 192 -5.08 27.85 1.02
CA ASP A 192 -5.13 27.93 2.47
C ASP A 192 -3.93 27.20 3.10
N LEU A 193 -3.14 27.92 3.90
CA LEU A 193 -1.99 27.35 4.64
C LEU A 193 -2.41 26.49 5.84
N GLY A 194 -3.73 26.41 6.12
CA GLY A 194 -4.28 25.57 7.15
C GLY A 194 -4.08 26.09 8.56
N ALA A 195 -4.16 25.14 9.50
CA ALA A 195 -3.96 25.36 10.92
C ALA A 195 -3.31 24.13 11.55
N SER A 196 -2.53 24.33 12.62
CA SER A 196 -2.04 23.27 13.50
C SER A 196 -2.93 23.12 14.73
N VAL A 197 -2.89 21.97 15.38
CA VAL A 197 -3.65 21.70 16.61
C VAL A 197 -2.76 21.06 17.67
N THR A 198 -2.94 21.49 18.91
CA THR A 198 -2.34 20.88 20.10
C THR A 198 -3.43 20.67 21.14
N ASP A 199 -3.26 19.66 21.98
CA ASP A 199 -4.13 19.38 23.11
C ASP A 199 -3.27 18.91 24.30
N ASN A 200 -3.79 18.99 25.53
CA ASN A 200 -3.07 18.54 26.71
C ASN A 200 -2.98 17.02 26.80
N VAL A 201 -4.07 16.28 26.51
CA VAL A 201 -4.11 14.81 26.65
C VAL A 201 -4.01 14.10 25.30
N SER A 202 -4.69 14.63 24.29
CA SER A 202 -4.82 13.98 22.99
C SER A 202 -3.69 14.37 22.04
N SER A 203 -3.13 13.38 21.33
CA SER A 203 -2.10 13.58 20.31
C SER A 203 -2.61 13.15 18.93
N ASN A 204 -1.96 13.63 17.87
CA ASN A 204 -2.28 13.32 16.47
C ASN A 204 -3.71 13.71 16.05
N LEU A 205 -4.21 14.83 16.57
CA LEU A 205 -5.52 15.35 16.18
C LEU A 205 -5.51 15.89 14.75
N GLY A 206 -6.61 15.66 14.02
CA GLY A 206 -6.86 16.24 12.71
C GLY A 206 -7.62 17.56 12.81
N VAL A 207 -7.28 18.52 11.94
CA VAL A 207 -8.06 19.75 11.74
C VAL A 207 -8.93 19.59 10.50
N LYS A 208 -10.18 20.02 10.57
CA LYS A 208 -11.08 20.20 9.42
C LYS A 208 -11.30 21.67 9.16
N ALA A 209 -11.56 22.03 7.91
CA ALA A 209 -11.89 23.39 7.50
C ALA A 209 -13.29 23.44 6.88
N SER A 210 -13.98 24.57 7.00
CA SER A 210 -15.26 24.84 6.33
C SER A 210 -15.32 26.29 5.89
N LEU A 211 -15.77 26.53 4.66
CA LEU A 211 -15.99 27.88 4.13
C LEU A 211 -17.39 28.35 4.52
N ASP A 212 -17.50 29.48 5.24
CA ASP A 212 -18.75 30.12 5.64
C ASP A 212 -19.77 29.14 6.27
N ASN A 213 -19.29 28.22 7.12
CA ASN A 213 -20.07 27.16 7.77
C ASN A 213 -20.83 26.22 6.81
N SER A 214 -20.30 26.03 5.60
CA SER A 214 -20.80 25.03 4.65
C SER A 214 -20.29 23.61 5.01
N THR A 215 -19.77 22.86 4.04
CA THR A 215 -19.31 21.48 4.24
C THR A 215 -17.90 21.46 4.83
N TRP A 216 -17.71 20.61 5.84
CA TRP A 216 -16.39 20.35 6.42
C TRP A 216 -15.54 19.48 5.48
N VAL A 217 -14.34 19.95 5.15
CA VAL A 217 -13.36 19.29 4.29
C VAL A 217 -12.01 19.18 5.00
N GLU A 218 -11.07 18.44 4.40
CA GLU A 218 -9.69 18.44 4.89
C GLU A 218 -9.03 19.81 4.68
N VAL A 219 -8.05 20.12 5.53
CA VAL A 219 -7.22 21.31 5.36
C VAL A 219 -6.57 21.31 3.97
N GLY A 220 -6.54 22.48 3.33
CA GLY A 220 -6.00 22.66 1.98
C GLY A 220 -7.00 22.35 0.85
N GLN A 221 -8.22 21.89 1.15
CA GLN A 221 -9.26 21.64 0.13
C GLN A 221 -10.26 22.79 -0.04
N ILE A 222 -10.10 23.89 0.69
CA ILE A 222 -10.94 25.09 0.55
C ILE A 222 -10.65 25.76 -0.80
N GLN A 223 -11.72 26.10 -1.53
CA GLN A 223 -11.68 26.85 -2.78
C GLN A 223 -12.49 28.13 -2.61
N LEU A 224 -11.93 29.27 -3.03
CA LEU A 224 -12.60 30.57 -2.97
C LEU A 224 -12.88 31.07 -4.39
N ASP A 225 -14.03 31.73 -4.57
CA ASP A 225 -14.28 32.51 -5.78
C ASP A 225 -13.67 33.92 -5.60
N THR A 226 -12.60 34.20 -6.33
CA THR A 226 -11.91 35.49 -6.23
C THR A 226 -12.31 36.49 -7.33
N ALA A 227 -13.37 36.21 -8.09
CA ALA A 227 -13.80 37.06 -9.20
C ALA A 227 -14.35 38.42 -8.75
N ASN A 228 -14.87 38.50 -7.52
CA ASN A 228 -15.49 39.70 -6.96
C ASN A 228 -14.87 40.06 -5.61
N SER A 229 -14.89 41.35 -5.26
CA SER A 229 -14.49 41.78 -3.92
C SER A 229 -15.45 41.20 -2.87
N THR A 230 -14.93 40.30 -2.04
CA THR A 230 -15.69 39.56 -1.02
C THR A 230 -14.79 39.22 0.15
N THR A 231 -15.37 39.18 1.35
CA THR A 231 -14.71 38.64 2.53
C THR A 231 -15.27 37.25 2.83
N TYR A 232 -14.39 36.26 2.91
CA TYR A 232 -14.70 34.89 3.27
C TYR A 232 -14.25 34.58 4.69
N THR A 233 -14.97 33.70 5.38
CA THR A 233 -14.55 33.15 6.68
C THR A 233 -14.31 31.66 6.55
N ILE A 234 -13.08 31.23 6.85
CA ILE A 234 -12.72 29.81 6.94
C ILE A 234 -12.76 29.43 8.42
N HIS A 235 -13.64 28.50 8.76
CA HIS A 235 -13.74 27.94 10.10
C HIS A 235 -12.90 26.66 10.20
N TYR A 236 -12.06 26.57 11.23
CA TYR A 236 -11.31 25.38 11.58
C TYR A 236 -11.94 24.70 12.79
N LYS A 237 -11.92 23.37 12.79
CA LYS A 237 -12.42 22.54 13.89
C LYS A 237 -11.53 21.33 14.11
N ALA A 238 -11.27 21.04 15.37
CA ALA A 238 -10.64 19.81 15.83
C ALA A 238 -11.46 19.26 16.99
N THR A 239 -11.57 17.94 17.06
CA THR A 239 -12.26 17.24 18.14
C THR A 239 -11.27 16.26 18.74
N ASP A 240 -11.06 16.33 20.05
CA ASP A 240 -10.18 15.39 20.75
C ASP A 240 -10.84 14.01 20.95
N ASN A 241 -10.10 13.11 21.58
CA ASN A 241 -10.57 11.75 21.85
C ASN A 241 -11.66 11.68 22.95
N ALA A 242 -11.79 12.73 23.77
CA ALA A 242 -12.82 12.86 24.80
C ALA A 242 -14.10 13.55 24.28
N GLY A 243 -14.06 14.07 23.05
CA GLY A 243 -15.17 14.76 22.39
C GLY A 243 -15.19 16.28 22.62
N ASN A 244 -14.19 16.88 23.26
CA ASN A 244 -14.11 18.34 23.36
C ASN A 244 -13.73 18.93 21.99
N ILE A 245 -14.29 20.09 21.68
CA ILE A 245 -14.19 20.70 20.34
C ILE A 245 -13.49 22.06 20.45
N GLY A 246 -12.34 22.16 19.77
CA GLY A 246 -11.64 23.42 19.53
C GLY A 246 -12.06 24.02 18.18
N THR A 247 -12.15 25.35 18.12
CA THR A 247 -12.40 26.09 16.87
C THR A 247 -11.46 27.28 16.74
N ALA A 248 -11.19 27.67 15.49
CA ALA A 248 -10.50 28.91 15.14
C ALA A 248 -11.01 29.40 13.78
N GLU A 249 -10.78 30.68 13.45
CA GLU A 249 -11.26 31.26 12.19
C GLU A 249 -10.16 32.03 11.48
N ARG A 250 -10.20 31.98 10.15
CA ARG A 250 -9.45 32.87 9.27
C ARG A 250 -10.40 33.74 8.47
N THR A 251 -10.11 35.03 8.41
CA THR A 251 -10.74 35.95 7.46
C THR A 251 -9.88 36.07 6.21
N VAL A 252 -10.47 35.90 5.03
CA VAL A 252 -9.81 36.11 3.73
C VAL A 252 -10.51 37.25 3.01
N ILE A 253 -9.78 38.32 2.71
CA ILE A 253 -10.29 39.51 2.06
C ILE A 253 -9.84 39.49 0.60
N VAL A 254 -10.80 39.38 -0.32
CA VAL A 254 -10.58 39.47 -1.77
C VAL A 254 -10.82 40.90 -2.24
N GLY A 255 -9.85 41.48 -2.92
CA GLY A 255 -10.05 42.70 -3.69
C GLY A 255 -10.25 43.98 -2.88
N SER A 256 -9.89 44.00 -1.59
CA SER A 256 -9.72 45.28 -0.91
C SER A 256 -8.46 45.96 -1.44
N ASP A 257 -8.61 47.16 -2.01
CA ASP A 257 -7.50 48.11 -2.07
C ASP A 257 -7.03 48.29 -0.63
N ALA A 258 -5.89 47.69 -0.28
CA ALA A 258 -5.05 48.32 0.70
C ALA A 258 -4.73 49.67 0.07
N GLU A 259 -5.44 50.70 0.51
CA GLU A 259 -5.02 52.08 0.32
C GLU A 259 -3.61 52.14 0.89
N VAL A 260 -2.63 51.96 0.01
CA VAL A 260 -1.23 52.17 0.31
C VAL A 260 -1.18 53.65 0.61
N THR A 261 -1.21 53.99 1.88
CA THR A 261 -0.65 55.23 2.38
C THR A 261 0.85 55.17 2.07
N SER A 262 1.13 55.50 0.82
CA SER A 262 2.44 55.69 0.24
C SER A 262 3.08 56.83 1.02
N SER A 263 3.90 56.49 2.01
CA SER A 263 4.95 57.40 2.45
C SER A 263 5.94 57.51 1.29
N GLU A 264 5.85 58.66 0.64
CA GLU A 264 6.67 59.15 -0.47
C GLU A 264 8.17 58.89 -0.22
N PRO A 265 8.94 58.36 -1.20
CA PRO A 265 10.37 58.18 -1.04
C PRO A 265 11.06 59.53 -1.30
N SER A 266 11.53 60.19 -0.25
CA SER A 266 12.52 61.25 -0.41
C SER A 266 13.84 60.62 -0.86
N GLN A 267 14.17 60.82 -2.14
CA GLN A 267 15.49 60.58 -2.69
C GLN A 267 16.51 61.40 -1.92
N GLU A 268 17.54 60.76 -1.38
CA GLU A 268 18.78 61.45 -1.02
C GLU A 268 19.91 60.84 -1.87
N THR A 269 20.42 61.68 -2.78
CA THR A 269 21.52 61.37 -3.68
C THR A 269 22.83 61.81 -3.04
N ALA A 270 23.80 60.90 -3.07
CA ALA A 270 25.26 61.07 -3.03
C ALA A 270 25.96 61.45 -1.70
N THR A 271 26.76 60.48 -1.25
CA THR A 271 27.98 60.55 -0.43
C THR A 271 28.96 61.65 -0.90
N PRO A 272 29.76 62.24 0.00
CA PRO A 272 31.17 61.84 -0.01
C PRO A 272 31.84 61.69 1.38
N THR A 273 32.76 60.70 1.43
CA THR A 273 34.06 60.67 2.13
C THR A 273 34.11 60.63 3.68
N PRO A 274 34.85 59.66 4.29
CA PRO A 274 35.10 59.64 5.71
C PRO A 274 36.37 60.43 6.08
N GLU A 275 36.26 61.33 7.05
CA GLU A 275 37.41 61.99 7.69
C GLU A 275 37.56 61.47 9.13
N THR A 276 38.79 61.04 9.44
CA THR A 276 39.27 60.41 10.66
C THR A 276 39.17 61.30 11.90
N THR A 277 38.78 60.74 13.04
CA THR A 277 38.92 61.35 14.38
C THR A 277 39.89 60.53 15.24
N PRO A 278 40.84 61.15 15.97
CA PRO A 278 41.87 60.43 16.71
C PRO A 278 41.49 60.08 18.16
N THR A 279 42.10 58.97 18.60
CA THR A 279 42.47 58.46 19.93
C THR A 279 42.39 59.40 21.15
N PRO A 280 41.98 58.87 22.33
CA PRO A 280 42.51 59.31 23.62
C PRO A 280 43.47 58.27 24.25
N GLU A 281 44.58 58.78 24.79
CA GLU A 281 45.65 58.07 25.54
C GLU A 281 45.37 58.12 27.07
N PRO A 282 45.90 57.19 27.91
CA PRO A 282 45.35 56.82 29.24
C PRO A 282 46.18 57.32 30.42
N GLU A 283 45.65 57.13 31.66
CA GLU A 283 46.33 56.90 32.96
C GLU A 283 45.31 57.20 34.10
N ALA A 284 45.28 56.61 35.31
CA ALA A 284 46.00 55.54 35.99
C ALA A 284 45.15 55.07 37.21
N SER A 285 45.39 53.84 37.66
CA SER A 285 45.04 53.30 39.01
C SER A 285 45.98 53.92 40.08
N PRO A 286 45.93 53.65 41.42
CA PRO A 286 45.14 52.67 42.19
C PRO A 286 44.62 53.17 43.57
N THR A 287 43.83 52.37 44.32
CA THR A 287 44.16 51.86 45.68
C THR A 287 43.05 50.98 46.27
N GLU A 288 43.47 49.92 46.98
CA GLU A 288 42.72 49.00 47.82
C GLU A 288 42.05 49.70 49.02
N ASP A 289 40.96 49.14 49.54
CA ASP A 289 40.95 48.76 50.96
C ASP A 289 39.92 47.66 51.30
N THR A 290 40.25 46.93 52.36
CA THR A 290 39.74 45.61 52.75
C THR A 290 38.95 45.68 54.07
N ALA A 291 37.79 45.01 54.19
CA ALA A 291 37.22 44.41 55.43
C ALA A 291 35.79 43.91 55.12
N THR A 292 35.40 42.62 55.23
CA THR A 292 35.40 41.63 56.33
C THR A 292 34.25 41.77 57.33
N SER A 293 33.25 40.89 57.14
CA SER A 293 32.53 40.01 58.08
C SER A 293 31.87 40.50 59.40
N THR A 294 30.59 40.13 59.47
CA THR A 294 29.58 39.96 60.53
C THR A 294 30.04 39.49 61.94
N PRO A 295 29.30 39.81 63.03
CA PRO A 295 29.72 39.60 64.43
C PRO A 295 29.12 38.35 65.09
N THR A 296 29.75 37.81 66.14
CA THR A 296 29.08 37.17 67.30
C THR A 296 30.02 37.18 68.52
N GLU A 297 29.40 37.34 69.69
CA GLU A 297 29.94 37.23 71.05
C GLU A 297 30.49 35.83 71.40
#